data_AF-D3MU70-F1
#
_entry.id   AF-D3MU70-F1
#
_cell.length_a   1.000
_cell.length_b   1.000
_cell.length_c   1.000
_cell.angle_alpha   90.00
_cell.angle_beta   90.00
_cell.angle_gamma   90.00
#
_symmetry.space_group_name_H-M   'P 1'
#
loop_
_entity.id
_entity.type
_entity.pdbx_description
1 polymer ?
#
loop_
_entity_poly.entity_id
_entity_poly.type
_entity_poly.pdbx_seq_one_letter_code
_entity_poly.pdbx_strand_id
1 'polypeptide(L)'
;MDLEYVMNYLRVDADEDIPLIDNLMAASEAYLSGAIDDYAEKMKDSKFKSMADLVRLAMISEWYDNRVYVKNDRYDKVSTMIRSLIHQLQYASVEVI
;
A
#
# COMPACT_ATOMS: atom_id res chain seq x y z
N MET A 1 -5.49 8.57 -3.39
CA MET A 1 -5.87 7.98 -2.10
C MET A 1 -5.74 9.03 -1.02
N ASP A 2 -6.85 9.35 -0.34
CA ASP A 2 -6.92 10.29 0.78
C ASP A 2 -7.27 9.54 2.08
N LEU A 3 -7.26 10.25 3.21
CA LEU A 3 -7.50 9.69 4.53
C LEU A 3 -8.89 9.05 4.64
N GLU A 4 -9.94 9.74 4.17
CA GLU A 4 -11.32 9.25 4.20
C GLU A 4 -11.46 7.91 3.47
N TYR A 5 -10.87 7.80 2.27
CA TYR A 5 -10.87 6.57 1.50
C TYR A 5 -10.17 5.42 2.25
N VAL A 6 -9.04 5.69 2.91
CA VAL A 6 -8.30 4.67 3.67
C VAL A 6 -9.03 4.25 4.94
N MET A 7 -9.60 5.20 5.70
CA MET A 7 -10.42 4.90 6.87
C MET A 7 -11.64 4.05 6.50
N ASN A 8 -12.31 4.38 5.40
CA ASN A 8 -13.40 3.57 4.86
C ASN A 8 -12.96 2.15 4.47
N TYR A 9 -11.78 2.01 3.85
CA TYR A 9 -11.22 0.70 3.50
C TYR A 9 -10.93 -0.16 4.74
N LEU A 10 -10.37 0.46 5.79
CA LEU A 10 -10.06 -0.20 7.08
C LEU A 10 -11.28 -0.40 7.98
N ARG A 11 -12.45 0.18 7.62
CA ARG A 11 -13.67 0.19 8.43
C ARG A 11 -13.47 0.85 9.80
N VAL A 12 -12.79 2.01 9.78
CA VAL A 12 -12.48 2.81 10.96
C VAL A 12 -13.40 4.02 10.99
N ASP A 13 -14.30 4.05 11.95
CA ASP A 13 -15.24 5.16 12.13
C ASP A 13 -14.77 6.16 13.21
N ALA A 14 -13.71 5.82 13.96
CA ALA A 14 -13.21 6.62 15.07
C ALA A 14 -11.93 7.40 14.71
N ASP A 15 -11.89 8.66 15.10
CA ASP A 15 -10.79 9.59 14.78
C ASP A 15 -9.48 9.31 15.56
N GLU A 16 -9.52 8.47 16.59
CA GLU A 16 -8.37 8.18 17.46
C GLU A 16 -7.19 7.55 16.72
N ASP A 17 -7.48 6.80 15.65
CA ASP A 17 -6.48 6.12 14.84
C ASP A 17 -5.97 6.96 13.66
N ILE A 18 -6.50 8.18 13.43
CA ILE A 18 -6.07 9.07 12.33
C ILE A 18 -4.54 9.27 12.32
N PRO A 19 -3.88 9.63 13.45
CA PRO A 19 -2.43 9.85 13.44
C PRO A 19 -1.63 8.61 13.05
N LEU A 20 -2.13 7.42 13.39
CA LEU A 20 -1.51 6.17 12.96
C LEU A 20 -1.74 5.94 11.47
N ILE A 21 -2.98 6.08 11.00
CA ILE A 21 -3.35 5.85 9.60
C ILE A 21 -2.56 6.78 8.67
N ASP A 22 -2.41 8.06 9.02
CA ASP A 22 -1.57 9.01 8.27
C ASP A 22 -0.12 8.54 8.16
N ASN A 23 0.45 8.05 9.27
CA ASN A 23 1.81 7.50 9.27
C ASN A 23 1.93 6.26 8.38
N LEU A 24 0.94 5.36 8.39
CA LEU A 24 0.93 4.17 7.53
C LEU A 24 0.77 4.55 6.05
N MET A 25 -0.05 5.56 5.75
CA MET A 25 -0.20 6.10 4.40
C MET A 25 1.11 6.68 3.88
N ALA A 26 1.81 7.47 4.68
CA ALA A 26 3.12 8.02 4.34
C ALA A 26 4.19 6.92 4.16
N ALA A 27 4.22 5.96 5.10
CA ALA A 27 5.15 4.84 5.03
C ALA A 27 4.92 3.98 3.77
N SER A 28 3.67 3.64 3.45
CA SER A 28 3.36 2.81 2.28
C SER A 28 3.82 3.47 0.98
N GLU A 29 3.69 4.80 0.86
CA GLU A 29 4.20 5.56 -0.29
C GLU A 29 5.72 5.53 -0.36
N ALA A 30 6.40 5.78 0.76
CA ALA A 30 7.86 5.79 0.82
C ALA A 30 8.44 4.41 0.47
N TYR A 31 7.85 3.33 1.01
CA TYR A 31 8.28 1.97 0.69
C TYR A 31 8.04 1.61 -0.77
N LEU A 32 6.87 1.96 -1.32
CA LEU A 32 6.53 1.61 -2.70
C LEU A 32 7.37 2.40 -3.71
N SER A 33 7.53 3.71 -3.49
CA SER A 33 8.34 4.57 -4.36
C SER A 33 9.82 4.23 -4.32
N GLY A 34 10.35 3.78 -3.16
CA GLY A 34 11.73 3.31 -3.05
C GLY A 34 11.97 1.92 -3.65
N ALA A 35 10.91 1.15 -3.89
CA ALA A 35 11.01 -0.20 -4.45
C ALA A 35 10.83 -0.26 -5.97
N ILE A 36 10.32 0.82 -6.59
CA ILE A 36 9.97 0.84 -8.02
C ILE A 36 10.79 1.90 -8.76
N ASP A 37 11.45 1.50 -9.83
CA ASP A 37 12.17 2.42 -10.71
C ASP A 37 11.19 3.29 -11.50
N ASP A 38 11.59 4.55 -11.69
CA ASP A 38 10.81 5.58 -12.38
C ASP A 38 9.39 5.75 -11.82
N TYR A 39 9.20 5.47 -10.52
CA TYR A 39 7.88 5.45 -9.88
C TYR A 39 7.06 6.72 -10.15
N ALA A 40 7.66 7.90 -10.03
CA ALA A 40 6.98 9.17 -10.26
C ALA A 40 6.48 9.32 -11.71
N GLU A 41 7.22 8.79 -12.69
CA GLU A 41 6.81 8.79 -14.10
C GLU A 41 5.70 7.76 -14.34
N LYS A 42 5.85 6.55 -13.80
CA LYS A 42 4.83 5.49 -13.91
C LYS A 42 3.51 5.89 -13.26
N MET A 43 3.53 6.67 -12.18
CA MET A 43 2.34 7.19 -11.50
C MET A 43 1.50 8.16 -12.35
N LYS A 44 2.02 8.64 -13.49
CA LYS A 44 1.23 9.41 -14.47
C LYS A 44 0.24 8.55 -15.23
N ASP A 45 0.50 7.25 -15.36
CA ASP A 45 -0.44 6.30 -15.95
C ASP A 45 -1.51 5.89 -14.94
N SER A 46 -2.77 6.03 -15.35
CA SER A 46 -3.92 5.80 -14.47
C SER A 46 -4.07 4.34 -14.05
N LYS A 47 -3.66 3.40 -14.90
CA LYS A 47 -3.69 1.96 -14.61
C LYS A 47 -2.62 1.59 -13.61
N PHE A 48 -1.38 2.03 -13.82
CA PHE A 48 -0.29 1.87 -12.87
C PHE A 48 -0.65 2.48 -11.52
N LYS A 49 -1.17 3.72 -11.53
CA LYS A 49 -1.62 4.40 -10.31
C LYS A 49 -2.66 3.59 -9.54
N SER A 50 -3.65 3.01 -10.23
CA SER A 50 -4.68 2.18 -9.60
C SER A 50 -4.09 0.90 -8.97
N MET A 51 -3.12 0.28 -9.65
CA MET A 51 -2.40 -0.88 -9.10
C MET A 51 -1.53 -0.50 -7.89
N ALA A 52 -0.82 0.63 -7.95
CA ALA A 52 -0.01 1.14 -6.87
C ALA A 52 -0.86 1.47 -5.63
N ASP A 53 -1.99 2.15 -5.82
CA ASP A 53 -2.93 2.47 -4.75
C ASP A 53 -3.46 1.17 -4.09
N LEU A 54 -3.77 0.11 -4.86
CA LEU A 54 -4.18 -1.19 -4.31
C LEU A 54 -3.08 -1.86 -3.46
N VAL A 55 -1.82 -1.83 -3.92
CA VAL A 55 -0.70 -2.39 -3.15
C VAL A 55 -0.49 -1.63 -1.86
N ARG A 56 -0.59 -0.30 -1.90
CA ARG A 56 -0.49 0.53 -0.70
C ARG A 56 -1.61 0.22 0.30
N LEU A 57 -2.85 0.05 -0.14
CA LEU A 57 -3.95 -0.38 0.73
C LEU A 57 -3.67 -1.72 1.41
N ALA A 58 -3.15 -2.70 0.66
CA ALA A 58 -2.79 -4.00 1.23
C ALA A 58 -1.71 -3.88 2.32
N MET A 59 -0.70 -3.04 2.09
CA MET A 59 0.34 -2.74 3.09
C MET A 59 -0.23 -2.06 4.33
N ILE A 60 -1.06 -1.03 4.14
CA ILE A 60 -1.70 -0.28 5.23
C ILE A 60 -2.57 -1.21 6.07
N SER A 61 -3.42 -2.04 5.45
CA SER A 61 -4.27 -3.00 6.17
C SER A 61 -3.44 -4.00 6.95
N GLU A 62 -2.40 -4.56 6.35
CA GLU A 62 -1.54 -5.53 7.03
C GLU A 62 -0.86 -4.91 8.26
N TRP A 63 -0.34 -3.69 8.15
CA TRP A 63 0.29 -3.00 9.28
C TRP A 63 -0.71 -2.56 10.35
N TYR A 64 -1.90 -2.15 9.94
CA TYR A 64 -2.97 -1.74 10.84
C TYR A 64 -3.55 -2.92 11.62
N ASP A 65 -3.75 -4.07 10.98
CA ASP A 65 -4.31 -5.27 11.62
C ASP A 65 -3.27 -5.99 12.50
N ASN A 66 -1.99 -5.96 12.13
CA ASN A 66 -0.91 -6.64 12.85
C ASN A 66 -0.11 -5.71 13.77
N ARG A 67 -0.73 -4.66 14.31
CA ARG A 67 -0.12 -3.73 15.30
C ARG A 67 0.46 -4.44 16.52
N VAL A 68 -0.16 -5.55 16.93
CA VAL A 68 0.35 -6.42 17.98
C VAL A 68 1.10 -7.54 17.29
N TYR A 69 2.42 -7.64 17.50
CA TYR A 69 3.27 -8.75 17.02
C TYR A 69 2.82 -10.07 17.66
N VAL A 70 1.70 -10.62 17.19
CA VAL A 70 1.29 -11.99 17.46
C VAL A 70 1.84 -12.79 16.29
N LYS A 71 2.83 -13.63 16.55
CA LYS A 71 3.40 -14.56 15.57
C LYS A 71 2.24 -15.42 15.02
N ASN A 72 1.76 -15.07 13.84
CA ASN A 72 0.63 -15.73 13.18
C ASN A 72 1.11 -16.22 11.83
N ASP A 73 0.90 -17.51 11.53
CA ASP A 73 1.29 -18.16 10.26
C ASP A 73 0.69 -17.47 9.01
N ARG A 74 -0.29 -16.57 9.21
CA ARG A 74 -0.87 -15.74 8.15
C ARG A 74 0.01 -14.55 7.73
N TYR A 75 0.85 -14.02 8.62
CA TYR A 75 1.71 -12.87 8.34
C TYR A 75 2.68 -13.17 7.19
N ASP A 76 3.27 -14.37 7.17
CA ASP A 76 4.20 -14.78 6.12
C ASP A 76 3.52 -14.84 4.74
N LYS A 77 2.23 -15.21 4.70
CA LYS A 77 1.46 -15.26 3.44
C LYS A 77 1.10 -13.88 2.92
N VAL A 78 0.67 -12.96 3.79
CA VAL A 78 0.35 -11.58 3.39
C VAL A 78 1.62 -10.85 2.95
N SER A 79 2.71 -11.01 3.71
CA SER A 79 4.03 -10.49 3.34
C SER A 79 4.51 -11.01 1.98
N THR A 80 4.31 -12.30 1.69
CA THR A 80 4.64 -12.89 0.38
C THR A 80 3.79 -12.28 -0.74
N MET A 81 2.49 -12.12 -0.53
CA MET A 81 1.57 -11.53 -1.51
C MET A 81 1.95 -10.07 -1.82
N ILE A 82 2.20 -9.25 -0.80
CA ILE A 82 2.64 -7.85 -0.98
C ILE A 82 3.94 -7.79 -1.79
N ARG A 83 4.93 -8.64 -1.48
CA ARG A 83 6.18 -8.71 -2.26
C ARG A 83 5.93 -9.06 -3.72
N SER A 84 5.06 -10.02 -4.00
CA SER A 84 4.71 -10.40 -5.38
C SER A 84 3.99 -9.29 -6.14
N LEU A 85 3.17 -8.49 -5.47
CA LEU A 85 2.50 -7.34 -6.09
C LEU A 85 3.46 -6.19 -6.39
N ILE A 86 4.38 -5.88 -5.48
CA ILE A 86 5.44 -4.89 -5.70
C ILE A 86 6.31 -5.32 -6.90
N HIS A 87 6.64 -6.60 -6.99
CA HIS A 87 7.41 -7.12 -8.13
C HIS A 87 6.65 -6.96 -9.46
N GLN A 88 5.34 -7.23 -9.49
CA GLN A 88 4.52 -7.00 -10.68
C GLN A 88 4.48 -5.53 -11.09
N LEU A 89 4.38 -4.61 -10.11
CA LEU A 89 4.43 -3.17 -10.38
C LEU A 89 5.78 -2.75 -10.97
N GLN A 90 6.89 -3.26 -10.43
CA GLN A 90 8.22 -2.91 -10.93
C GLN A 90 8.36 -3.19 -12.44
N TYR A 91 7.83 -4.33 -12.91
CA TYR A 91 7.88 -4.74 -14.33
C TYR A 91 6.62 -4.38 -15.13
N ALA A 92 5.67 -3.63 -14.56
CA ALA A 92 4.50 -3.20 -15.29
C ALA A 92 4.94 -2.27 -16.44
N SER A 93 4.67 -2.68 -17.68
CA SER A 93 4.89 -1.84 -18.85
C SER A 93 3.87 -0.72 -18.82
N VAL A 94 4.35 0.52 -18.73
CA VAL A 94 3.52 1.70 -18.95
C VAL A 94 3.65 2.07 -20.43
N GLU A 95 2.54 2.10 -21.16
CA GLU A 95 2.54 2.60 -22.54
C GLU A 95 2.88 4.08 -22.51
N VAL A 96 4.10 4.44 -22.93
CA VAL A 96 4.47 5.83 -23.17
C VAL A 96 3.82 6.23 -24.51
N ILE A 97 2.68 6.91 -24.44
CA ILE A 97 2.03 7.55 -25.60
C ILE A 97 2.68 8.91 -25.86
#